data_AF-A0A6J4QF76-F1
#
_entry.id   AF-A0A6J4QF76-F1
#
_cell.length_a   1.000
_cell.length_b   1.000
_cell.length_c   1.000
_cell.angle_alpha   90.00
_cell.angle_beta   90.00
_cell.angle_gamma   90.00
#
_symmetry.space_group_name_H-M   'P 1'
#
loop_
_entity.id
_entity.type
_entity.pdbx_description
1 polymer ?
#
loop_
_entity_poly.entity_id
_entity_poly.type
_entity_poly.pdbx_seq_one_letter_code
_entity_poly.pdbx_strand_id
1 'polypeptide(L)' 'MSSERRLVIPYVTEQSPRGERTMDIYSRLLKDRIIFLGTPVDDQVANVVMAQLLHLDSE' A
#
# COMPACT_ATOMS: atom_id res chain seq x y z
N MET A 1 -4.38 -10.69 28.66
CA MET A 1 -4.19 -11.48 27.44
C MET A 1 -4.86 -10.79 26.25
N SER A 2 -4.29 -9.69 25.74
CA SER A 2 -4.69 -9.18 24.42
C SER A 2 -3.73 -9.77 23.39
N SER A 3 -4.20 -10.76 22.63
CA SER A 3 -3.50 -11.17 21.42
C SER A 3 -3.65 -10.02 20.43
N GLU A 4 -2.60 -9.19 20.29
CA GLU A 4 -2.48 -8.30 19.14
C GLU A 4 -2.54 -9.20 17.91
N ARG A 5 -3.65 -9.13 17.16
CA ARG A 5 -3.68 -9.71 15.82
C ARG A 5 -2.66 -8.92 15.00
N ARG A 6 -1.43 -9.43 14.93
CA ARG A 6 -0.49 -9.05 13.88
C ARG A 6 -1.17 -9.41 12.58
N LEU A 7 -1.78 -8.42 11.95
CA LEU A 7 -2.21 -8.52 10.57
C LEU A 7 -0.92 -8.67 9.77
N VAL A 8 -0.60 -9.91 9.42
CA VAL A 8 0.49 -10.19 8.50
C VAL A 8 0.03 -9.65 7.16
N ILE A 9 0.58 -8.51 6.75
CA ILE A 9 0.35 -7.97 5.41
C ILE A 9 1.03 -8.95 4.43
N PRO A 10 0.27 -9.58 3.52
CA PRO A 10 0.84 -10.50 2.55
C PRO A 10 1.80 -9.78 1.61
N TYR A 11 2.86 -10.48 1.22
CA TYR A 11 3.79 -10.03 0.19
C TYR A 11 3.52 -10.76 -1.12
N VAL A 12 3.75 -10.08 -2.23
CA VAL A 12 3.61 -10.59 -3.59
C VAL A 12 4.95 -10.43 -4.30
N THR A 13 5.36 -11.45 -5.04
CA THR A 13 6.55 -11.42 -5.90
C THR A 13 6.13 -11.30 -7.35
N GLU A 14 6.64 -10.29 -8.04
CA GLU A 14 6.43 -10.09 -9.47
C GLU A 14 7.71 -10.36 -10.25
N GLN A 15 7.58 -11.05 -11.39
CA GLN A 15 8.67 -11.23 -12.33
C GLN A 15 8.71 -10.06 -13.32
N SER A 16 9.86 -9.41 -13.41
CA SER A 16 10.15 -8.38 -14.40
C SER A 16 11.33 -8.81 -15.29
N PRO A 17 11.52 -8.22 -16.49
CA PRO A 17 12.68 -8.50 -17.33
C PRO A 17 14.04 -8.21 -16.66
N ARG A 18 14.05 -7.45 -15.56
CA ARG A 18 15.23 -7.11 -14.76
C ARG A 18 15.39 -7.98 -13.50
N GLY A 19 14.54 -8.99 -13.32
CA GLY A 19 14.53 -9.89 -12.15
C GLY A 19 13.24 -9.85 -11.36
N GLU A 20 13.24 -10.51 -10.20
CA GLU A 20 12.09 -10.59 -9.28
C GLU A 20 12.05 -9.39 -8.32
N ARG A 21 10.86 -8.82 -8.12
CA ARG A 21 10.63 -7.79 -7.09
C ARG A 21 9.51 -8.25 -6.16
N THR A 22 9.82 -8.32 -4.87
CA THR A 22 8.84 -8.59 -3.81
C THR A 22 8.40 -7.28 -3.17
N MET A 23 7.09 -7.10 -3.02
CA MET A 23 6.49 -5.94 -2.35
C MET A 23 5.26 -6.38 -1.57
N ASP A 24 4.81 -5.56 -0.63
CA ASP A 24 3.55 -5.83 0.05
C ASP A 24 2.35 -5.63 -0.91
N ILE A 25 1.22 -6.25 -0.58
CA ILE A 25 0.02 -6.21 -1.41
C ILE A 25 -0.50 -4.77 -1.66
N TYR A 26 -0.36 -3.86 -0.70
CA TYR A 26 -0.85 -2.48 -0.88
C TYR A 26 0.02 -1.72 -1.87
N SER A 27 1.35 -1.85 -1.77
CA SER A 27 2.28 -1.28 -2.75
C SER A 27 2.02 -1.82 -4.15
N ARG A 28 1.68 -3.11 -4.28
CA ARG A 28 1.33 -3.70 -5.58
C ARG A 28 0.05 -3.10 -6.17
N LEU A 29 -0.98 -2.94 -5.35
CA LEU A 29 -2.28 -2.40 -5.77
C LEU A 29 -2.21 -0.90 -6.04
N LEU A 30 -1.35 -0.16 -5.33
CA LEU A 30 -1.10 1.26 -5.59
C LEU A 30 -0.59 1.47 -7.03
N LYS A 31 0.29 0.60 -7.54
CA LYS A 31 0.72 0.64 -8.96
C LYS A 31 -0.43 0.46 -9.95
N ASP A 32 -1.47 -0.28 -9.56
CA ASP A 32 -2.71 -0.40 -10.34
C ASP A 32 -3.69 0.76 -10.08
N ARG A 33 -3.20 1.84 -9.47
CA ARG A 33 -3.94 3.06 -9.11
C ARG A 33 -5.06 2.83 -8.08
N ILE A 34 -4.87 1.85 -7.19
CA ILE A 34 -5.84 1.52 -6.12
C ILE A 34 -5.31 1.99 -4.77
N ILE A 35 -6.09 2.84 -4.09
CA ILE A 35 -5.82 3.33 -2.74
C ILE A 35 -6.85 2.74 -1.76
N PHE A 36 -6.39 2.23 -0.62
CA PHE A 36 -7.25 1.69 0.44
C PHE A 36 -7.43 2.70 1.56
N LEU A 37 -8.69 2.97 1.92
CA LEU A 37 -9.06 3.73 3.11
C LEU A 37 -9.81 2.82 4.08
N GLY A 38 -9.05 2.19 4.98
CA GLY A 38 -9.59 1.19 5.93
C GLY A 38 -9.81 1.70 7.36
N THR A 39 -9.41 2.95 7.63
CA THR A 39 -9.49 3.57 8.96
C THR A 39 -10.31 4.86 8.90
N PRO A 40 -10.83 5.35 10.04
CA PRO A 40 -11.40 6.68 10.12
C PRO A 40 -10.43 7.74 9.57
N VAL A 41 -10.99 8.78 8.96
CA VAL A 41 -10.19 9.87 8.40
C VAL A 41 -9.84 10.83 9.53
N ASP A 42 -8.55 10.92 9.83
CA ASP A 42 -7.93 11.99 10.60
C ASP A 42 -6.88 12.72 9.73
N ASP A 43 -6.23 13.72 10.30
CA ASP A 43 -5.23 14.52 9.59
C ASP A 43 -4.07 13.66 9.05
N GLN A 44 -3.67 12.61 9.77
CA GLN A 44 -2.58 11.73 9.36
C GLN A 44 -3.00 10.88 8.15
N VAL A 45 -4.19 10.27 8.21
CA VAL A 45 -4.74 9.47 7.12
C VAL A 45 -4.96 10.34 5.88
N ALA A 46 -5.49 11.55 6.04
CA ALA A 46 -5.69 12.49 4.94
C ALA A 46 -4.36 12.84 4.25
N ASN A 47 -3.30 13.13 5.02
CA ASN A 47 -1.98 13.42 4.47
C ASN A 47 -1.39 12.24 3.69
N VAL A 48 -1.53 11.01 4.18
CA VAL A 48 -1.06 9.81 3.47
C VAL A 48 -1.80 9.62 2.14
N VAL A 49 -3.13 9.76 2.14
CA VAL A 49 -3.95 9.64 0.93
C VAL A 49 -3.57 10.71 -0.09
N MET A 50 -3.41 11.97 0.33
CA MET A 50 -2.97 13.04 -0.58
C MET A 50 -1.60 12.76 -1.18
N ALA A 51 -0.64 12.28 -0.39
CA ALA A 51 0.68 11.91 -0.89
C ALA A 51 0.60 10.78 -1.94
N GLN A 52 -0.24 9.76 -1.71
CA GLN A 52 -0.45 8.67 -2.66
C GLN A 52 -1.09 9.17 -3.96
N LEU A 53 -2.05 10.09 -3.89
CA LEU A 53 -2.67 10.70 -5.08
C LEU A 53 -1.66 11.49 -5.90
N LEU A 54 -0.87 12.37 -5.26
CA LEU A 54 0.17 13.15 -5.92
C LEU A 54 1.24 12.27 -6.55
N HIS A 55 1.61 11.18 -5.88
CA HIS A 55 2.54 10.21 -6.42
C HIS A 55 2.01 9.57 -7.71
N LEU A 56 0.75 9.11 -7.73
CA LEU A 56 0.13 8.48 -8.90
C LEU A 56 -0.12 9.44 -10.08
N ASP A 57 -0.24 10.73 -9.80
CA ASP A 57 -0.34 11.78 -10.83
C ASP A 57 1.03 12.10 -11.45
N SER A 58 2.11 11.96 -10.67
CA SER A 58 3.48 12.24 -11.11
C SER A 58 4.17 11.10 -11.90
N GLU A 59 3.59 9.89 -11.89
CA GLU A 59 4.06 8.72 -12.67
C GLU A 59 3.49 8.69 -14.11
#